data_AF-A0A3P6B5H3-F1
#
_entry.id   AF-A0A3P6B5H3-F1
#
_cell.length_a   1.000
_cell.length_b   1.000
_cell.length_c   1.000
_cell.angle_alpha   90.00
_cell.angle_beta   90.00
_cell.angle_gamma   90.00
#
_symmetry.space_group_name_H-M   'P 1'
#
loop_
_entity.id
_entity.type
_entity.pdbx_description
1 polymer ?
#
loop_
_entity_poly.entity_id
_entity_poly.type
_entity_poly.pdbx_seq_one_letter_code
_entity_poly.pdbx_strand_id
1 'polypeptide(L)' 'MKTMLQQSTSQSFRTDCKELIAMIKDPQAWPNFSIIHVPRARNQISDFLVKTARSFHRELLFIGCSIPVWLPRPPQV' A
#
# COMPACT_ATOMS: atom_id res chain seq x y z
N MET A 1 -12.56 -26.47 19.53
CA MET A 1 -11.99 -25.24 20.13
C MET A 1 -12.22 -24.09 19.17
N LYS A 2 -13.03 -23.09 19.54
CA LYS A 2 -13.25 -21.88 18.74
C LYS A 2 -12.07 -20.94 18.97
N THR A 3 -11.23 -20.72 17.95
CA THR A 3 -10.23 -19.66 17.98
C THR A 3 -10.95 -18.31 17.96
N MET A 4 -11.03 -17.64 19.11
CA MET A 4 -11.46 -16.25 19.19
C MET A 4 -10.35 -15.37 18.61
N LEU A 5 -10.29 -15.25 17.28
CA LEU A 5 -9.60 -14.14 16.65
C LEU A 5 -10.38 -12.89 17.02
N GLN A 6 -9.95 -12.17 18.06
CA GLN A 6 -10.34 -10.77 18.23
C GLN A 6 -9.83 -10.02 16.99
N GLN A 7 -10.66 -9.97 15.96
CA GLN A 7 -10.44 -9.09 14.85
C GLN A 7 -10.67 -7.69 15.38
N SER A 8 -9.59 -7.00 15.74
CA SER A 8 -9.61 -5.55 15.94
C SER A 8 -10.26 -4.95 14.69
N THR A 9 -11.49 -4.44 14.84
CA THR A 9 -12.25 -3.85 13.74
C THR A 9 -11.63 -2.54 13.26
N SER A 10 -10.77 -1.94 14.09
CA SER A 10 -10.02 -0.73 13.74
C SER A 10 -8.71 -1.09 13.03
N GLN A 11 -8.58 -0.60 11.81
CA GLN A 11 -7.38 -0.72 10.98
C GLN A 11 -6.92 0.69 10.61
N SER A 12 -5.68 1.04 11.01
CA SER A 12 -5.09 2.34 10.70
C SER A 12 -4.08 2.22 9.56
N PHE A 13 -4.30 2.96 8.47
CA PHE A 13 -3.29 3.17 7.43
C PHE A 13 -2.45 4.41 7.78
N ARG A 14 -1.13 4.33 7.57
CA ARG A 14 -0.20 5.45 7.81
C ARG A 14 0.46 5.82 6.50
N THR A 15 0.54 7.11 6.22
CA THR A 15 1.15 7.70 5.03
C THR A 15 1.72 9.06 5.40
N ASP A 16 2.85 9.41 4.80
CA ASP A 16 3.52 10.71 4.89
C ASP A 16 3.28 11.59 3.65
N CYS A 17 2.57 11.06 2.65
CA CYS A 17 2.23 11.78 1.43
C CYS A 17 1.26 12.92 1.73
N LYS A 18 1.77 14.16 1.67
CA LYS A 18 1.02 15.38 1.98
C LYS A 18 -0.19 15.56 1.08
N GLU A 19 -0.06 15.30 -0.23
CA GLU A 19 -1.20 15.41 -1.15
C GLU A 19 -2.27 14.37 -0.82
N LEU A 20 -1.89 13.12 -0.53
CA LEU A 20 -2.84 12.09 -0.16
C LEU A 20 -3.59 12.44 1.13
N ILE A 21 -2.90 12.98 2.12
CA ILE A 21 -3.53 13.48 3.36
C ILE A 21 -4.52 14.62 3.05
N ALA A 22 -4.14 15.56 2.17
CA ALA A 22 -5.02 16.66 1.78
C ALA A 22 -6.26 16.16 1.03
N MET A 23 -6.09 15.23 0.08
CA MET A 23 -7.18 14.61 -0.68
C MET A 23 -8.15 13.81 0.21
N ILE A 24 -7.64 13.14 1.25
CA ILE A 24 -8.49 12.41 2.21
C ILE A 24 -9.27 13.38 3.11
N LYS A 25 -8.64 14.49 3.53
CA LYS A 25 -9.26 15.49 4.42
C LYS A 25 -10.37 16.28 3.75
N ASP A 26 -10.19 16.64 2.48
CA ASP A 26 -11.18 17.37 1.71
C ASP A 26 -11.29 16.83 0.28
N PRO A 27 -12.06 15.75 0.05
CA PRO A 27 -12.24 15.17 -1.28
C PRO A 27 -12.90 16.13 -2.27
N GLN A 28 -13.68 17.11 -1.81
CA GLN A 28 -14.42 18.05 -2.67
C GLN A 28 -13.48 19.04 -3.38
N ALA A 29 -12.35 19.38 -2.75
CA ALA A 29 -11.31 20.18 -3.37
C ALA A 29 -10.55 19.44 -4.50
N TRP A 30 -10.75 18.13 -4.66
CA TRP A 30 -10.03 17.29 -5.62
C TRP A 30 -10.99 16.46 -6.50
N PRO A 31 -11.80 17.10 -7.36
CA PRO A 31 -12.89 16.44 -8.11
C PRO A 31 -12.43 15.36 -9.09
N ASN A 32 -11.16 15.38 -9.49
CA ASN A 32 -10.56 14.37 -10.38
C ASN A 32 -9.96 13.18 -9.61
N PHE A 33 -10.09 13.14 -8.28
CA PHE A 33 -9.57 12.07 -7.43
C PHE A 33 -10.70 11.27 -6.79
N SER A 34 -10.59 9.94 -6.80
CA SER A 34 -11.55 9.06 -6.13
C SER A 34 -10.84 8.02 -5.27
N ILE A 35 -11.37 7.82 -4.06
CA ILE A 35 -10.91 6.77 -3.14
C ILE A 35 -11.87 5.60 -3.26
N ILE A 36 -11.35 4.45 -3.70
CA ILE A 36 -12.11 3.21 -3.82
C ILE A 36 -11.69 2.26 -2.72
N HIS A 37 -12.64 1.75 -1.96
CA HIS A 37 -12.37 0.71 -0.97
C HIS A 37 -12.06 -0.62 -1.67
N VAL A 38 -10.86 -1.15 -1.43
CA VAL A 38 -10.42 -2.46 -1.92
C VAL A 38 -10.31 -3.42 -0.73
N PRO A 39 -10.99 -4.58 -0.74
CA PRO A 39 -10.85 -5.57 0.32
C PRO A 39 -9.40 -5.99 0.49
N ARG A 40 -8.96 -6.15 1.74
CA ARG A 40 -7.55 -6.48 2.06
C ARG A 40 -7.03 -7.72 1.33
N ALA A 41 -7.89 -8.73 1.15
CA ALA A 41 -7.56 -9.95 0.40
C ALA A 41 -7.20 -9.68 -1.07
N ARG A 42 -7.57 -8.51 -1.63
CA ARG A 42 -7.21 -8.06 -2.98
C ARG A 42 -6.02 -7.10 -3.01
N ASN A 43 -5.61 -6.55 -1.86
CA ASN A 43 -4.46 -5.64 -1.77
C ASN A 43 -3.19 -6.33 -1.25
N GLN A 44 -3.06 -7.64 -1.49
CA GLN A 44 -1.98 -8.46 -0.92
C GLN A 44 -0.58 -8.02 -1.34
N ILE A 45 -0.43 -7.46 -2.55
CA ILE A 45 0.85 -7.00 -3.08
C ILE A 45 1.35 -5.78 -2.28
N SER A 46 0.51 -4.76 -2.10
CA SER A 46 0.87 -3.57 -1.31
C SER A 46 1.17 -3.96 0.15
N ASP A 47 0.35 -4.83 0.73
CA ASP A 47 0.57 -5.37 2.07
C ASP A 47 1.92 -6.11 2.19
N PHE A 48 2.28 -6.89 1.17
CA PHE A 48 3.57 -7.58 1.11
C PHE A 48 4.74 -6.59 1.00
N LEU A 49 4.63 -5.59 0.13
CA LEU A 49 5.67 -4.56 -0.04
C LEU A 49 5.90 -3.78 1.26
N VAL A 50 4.83 -3.36 1.94
CA VAL A 50 4.93 -2.63 3.22
C VAL A 50 5.52 -3.50 4.31
N LYS A 51 5.09 -4.77 4.43
CA LYS A 51 5.65 -5.71 5.41
C LYS A 51 7.14 -5.96 5.15
N THR A 52 7.50 -6.17 3.89
CA THR A 52 8.88 -6.35 3.45
C THR A 52 9.72 -5.13 3.81
N ALA A 53 9.25 -3.92 3.48
CA ALA A 53 9.94 -2.69 3.82
C ALA A 53 10.13 -2.50 5.34
N ARG A 54 9.12 -2.85 6.15
CA ARG A 54 9.22 -2.81 7.62
C ARG A 54 10.16 -3.88 8.20
N SER A 55 10.31 -5.02 7.54
CA SER A 55 11.24 -6.08 7.99
C SER A 55 12.71 -5.78 7.69
N PHE A 56 12.98 -4.82 6.80
CA PHE A 56 14.35 -4.36 6.56
C PHE A 56 14.75 -3.32 7.61
N HIS A 57 15.90 -3.52 8.28
CA HIS A 57 16.46 -2.58 9.26
C HIS A 57 17.08 -1.31 8.65
N ARG A 58 16.77 -0.99 7.39
CA ARG A 58 17.28 0.18 6.66
C ARG A 58 16.14 0.85 5.89
N GLU A 59 16.18 2.17 5.80
CA GLU A 59 15.21 2.95 5.00
C GLU A 59 15.30 2.52 3.52
N LEU A 60 14.20 2.01 2.98
CA LEU A 60 14.06 1.70 1.55
C LEU A 60 13.35 2.87 0.85
N LEU A 61 14.10 3.63 0.05
CA LEU A 61 13.56 4.66 -0.84
C LEU A 61 13.30 4.03 -2.22
N PHE A 62 12.02 3.82 -2.56
CA PHE A 62 11.63 3.46 -3.92
C PHE A 62 11.54 4.72 -4.77
N ILE A 63 12.67 5.13 -5.36
CA ILE A 63 12.71 6.17 -6.39
C ILE A 63 12.46 5.46 -7.73
N GLY A 64 11.25 5.65 -8.27
CA GLY A 64 10.82 4.99 -9.49
C GLY A 64 11.56 5.50 -10.73
N CYS A 65 12.72 4.92 -11.03
CA CYS A 65 13.35 4.98 -12.37
C CYS A 65 13.55 3.59 -13.00
N SER A 66 12.96 2.52 -12.43
CA SER A 66 13.05 1.17 -13.01
C SER A 66 11.75 0.39 -12.82
N ILE A 67 11.41 -0.36 -13.87
CA ILE A 67 10.12 -1.01 -14.13
C ILE A 67 9.69 -1.94 -12.96
N PRO A 68 8.41 -1.90 -12.55
CA PRO A 68 7.89 -2.79 -11.51
C PRO A 68 7.82 -4.26 -11.96
N VAL A 69 8.24 -5.18 -11.08
CA VAL A 69 8.53 -6.62 -11.31
C VAL A 69 7.34 -7.53 -11.71
N TRP A 70 6.13 -7.00 -11.91
CA TRP A 70 5.04 -7.76 -12.55
C TRP A 70 5.24 -7.92 -14.07
N LEU A 71 6.29 -7.31 -14.64
CA LEU A 71 6.77 -7.47 -16.02
C LEU A 71 7.76 -8.66 -16.10
N PRO A 72 7.55 -9.67 -16.97
CA PRO A 72 8.47 -10.80 -17.09
C PRO A 72 9.83 -10.37 -17.65
N ARG A 73 10.90 -11.02 -17.18
CA ARG A 73 12.30 -10.71 -17.55
C ARG A 73 12.60 -11.27 -18.96
N PRO A 74 13.16 -10.50 -19.92
CA PRO A 74 13.58 -11.05 -21.20
C PRO A 74 14.72 -12.08 -21.02
N PRO A 75 14.86 -13.09 -21.91
CA PRO A 75 15.81 -14.17 -21.73
C PRO A 75 17.25 -13.63 -21.70
N GLN A 76 18.03 -14.09 -20.72
CA GLN A 76 19.46 -13.78 -20.62
C GLN A 76 20.23 -14.97 -21.20
N VAL A 77 21.14 -14.70 -22.16
CA VAL A 77 22.06 -15.69 -22.79
C VAL A 77 23.10 -16.15 -21.78
#